data_AF-J3N4P0-F1
#
_entry.id   AF-J3N4P0-F1
#
_cell.length_a   1.000
_cell.length_b   1.000
_cell.length_c   1.000
_cell.angle_alpha   90.00
_cell.angle_beta   90.00
_cell.angle_gamma   90.00
#
_symmetry.space_group_name_H-M   'P 1'
#
loop_
_entity.id
_entity.type
_entity.pdbx_description
1 polymer ?
#
loop_
_entity_poly.entity_id
_entity_poly.type
_entity_poly.pdbx_seq_one_letter_code
_entity_poly.pdbx_strand_id
1 'polypeptide(L)'
;ADLEFVELKERSVFFECGGPWNEFIHFNFLVKCSDGTTNLFFVEAHPNCKREGGIFLCCPLEENDTGNCFGCQKCDVDDLRHPAALNYRGGHRDICAVNADLDDDYECFM
;
A
#
# COMPACT_ATOMS: atom_id res chain seq x y z
N ALA A 1 21.97 -8.15 -3.10
CA ALA A 1 21.43 -8.81 -1.91
C ALA A 1 20.26 -9.64 -2.39
N ASP A 2 20.25 -10.93 -2.05
CA ASP A 2 19.13 -11.81 -2.43
C ASP A 2 17.98 -11.53 -1.46
N LEU A 3 16.86 -11.07 -2.02
CA LEU A 3 15.62 -10.81 -1.31
C LEU A 3 14.57 -11.77 -1.86
N GLU A 4 13.90 -12.49 -0.97
CA GLU A 4 12.85 -13.45 -1.34
C GLU A 4 11.50 -12.92 -0.85
N PHE A 5 10.53 -12.80 -1.76
CA PHE A 5 9.15 -12.55 -1.37
C PHE A 5 8.60 -13.76 -0.61
N VAL A 6 7.99 -13.51 0.54
CA VAL A 6 7.42 -14.56 1.38
C VAL A 6 5.90 -14.60 1.25
N GLU A 7 5.24 -13.52 1.63
CA GLU A 7 3.78 -13.43 1.64
C GLU A 7 3.28 -11.99 1.53
N LEU A 8 2.10 -11.84 0.94
CA LEU A 8 1.30 -10.61 1.02
C LEU A 8 0.46 -10.69 2.30
N LYS A 9 0.53 -9.66 3.15
CA LYS A 9 -0.20 -9.62 4.42
C LYS A 9 -1.57 -8.99 4.24
N GLU A 10 -1.59 -7.72 3.87
CA GLU A 10 -2.79 -6.90 3.83
C GLU A 10 -2.75 -5.99 2.62
N ARG A 11 -3.93 -5.62 2.10
CA ARG A 11 -4.07 -4.66 1.01
C ARG A 11 -5.32 -3.79 1.16
N SER A 12 -5.23 -2.56 0.68
CA SER A 12 -6.35 -1.62 0.59
C SER A 12 -6.29 -0.89 -0.73
N VAL A 13 -7.45 -0.60 -1.32
CA VAL A 13 -7.58 0.22 -2.53
C VAL A 13 -8.58 1.33 -2.24
N PHE A 14 -8.24 2.58 -2.58
CA PHE A 14 -9.12 3.72 -2.35
C PHE A 14 -8.85 4.87 -3.34
N PHE A 15 -9.79 5.82 -3.36
CA PHE A 15 -9.82 6.94 -4.30
C PHE A 15 -9.73 8.27 -3.56
N GLU A 16 -8.75 9.09 -3.92
CA GLU A 16 -8.67 10.49 -3.49
C GLU A 16 -9.40 11.42 -4.49
N CYS A 17 -10.05 12.45 -3.98
CA CYS A 17 -10.66 13.54 -4.74
C CYS A 17 -9.57 14.33 -5.46
N GLY A 18 -9.85 14.76 -6.70
CA GLY A 18 -8.93 15.60 -7.48
C GLY A 18 -8.76 15.19 -8.94
N GLY A 19 -9.35 14.06 -9.35
CA GLY A 19 -9.44 13.64 -10.74
C GLY A 19 -9.49 12.12 -10.92
N PRO A 20 -9.73 11.62 -12.15
CA PRO A 20 -9.86 10.19 -12.46
C PRO A 20 -8.55 9.39 -12.37
N TRP A 21 -7.49 9.95 -11.78
CA TRP A 21 -6.15 9.35 -11.71
C TRP A 21 -5.62 9.25 -10.28
N ASN A 22 -6.50 9.42 -9.29
CA ASN A 22 -6.18 9.47 -7.88
C ASN A 22 -6.54 8.17 -7.17
N GLU A 23 -6.23 7.04 -7.81
CA GLU A 23 -6.40 5.71 -7.25
C GLU A 23 -5.10 5.27 -6.60
N PHE A 24 -5.21 4.72 -5.39
CA PHE A 24 -4.08 4.23 -4.63
C PHE A 24 -4.35 2.82 -4.16
N ILE A 25 -3.34 1.97 -4.30
CA ILE A 25 -3.26 0.68 -3.63
C ILE A 25 -2.16 0.75 -2.57
N HIS A 26 -2.54 0.41 -1.35
CA HIS A 26 -1.62 0.19 -0.25
C HIS A 26 -1.53 -1.30 0.01
N PHE A 27 -0.35 -1.82 0.30
CA PHE A 27 -0.22 -3.19 0.78
C PHE A 27 1.02 -3.40 1.63
N ASN A 28 0.97 -4.44 2.46
CA ASN A 28 2.12 -4.95 3.17
C ASN A 28 2.53 -6.32 2.66
N PHE A 29 3.83 -6.55 2.57
CA PHE A 29 4.37 -7.88 2.24
C PHE A 29 5.62 -8.16 3.04
N LEU A 30 5.91 -9.45 3.24
CA LEU A 30 7.09 -9.91 3.93
C LEU A 30 8.18 -10.29 2.93
N VAL A 31 9.39 -9.85 3.25
CA VAL A 31 10.60 -10.17 2.50
C VAL A 31 11.55 -10.87 3.45
N LYS A 32 12.06 -12.03 3.01
CA LYS A 32 13.16 -12.71 3.69
C LYS A 32 14.48 -12.15 3.16
N CYS A 33 15.31 -11.68 4.09
CA CYS A 33 16.63 -11.16 3.81
C CYS A 33 17.67 -12.28 3.84
N SER A 34 18.82 -12.03 3.21
CA SER A 34 19.92 -13.00 3.11
C SER A 34 20.51 -13.43 4.47
N ASP A 35 20.30 -12.64 5.52
CA ASP A 35 20.69 -12.98 6.90
C ASP A 35 19.66 -13.89 7.61
N GLY A 36 18.60 -14.29 6.91
CA GLY A 36 17.53 -15.13 7.43
C GLY A 36 16.44 -14.37 8.19
N THR A 37 16.57 -13.06 8.35
CA THR A 37 15.52 -12.22 8.95
C THR A 37 14.36 -12.02 7.98
N THR A 38 13.17 -11.76 8.51
CA THR A 38 12.00 -11.41 7.71
C THR A 38 11.56 -10.00 8.07
N ASN A 39 11.49 -9.12 7.07
CA ASN A 39 11.11 -7.72 7.24
C ASN A 39 9.77 -7.45 6.56
N LEU A 40 8.91 -6.69 7.23
CA LEU A 40 7.65 -6.23 6.65
C LEU A 40 7.91 -4.96 5.82
N PHE A 41 7.33 -4.88 4.64
CA PHE A 41 7.42 -3.73 3.76
C PHE A 41 6.04 -3.11 3.56
N PHE A 42 6.02 -1.80 3.36
CA PHE A 42 4.86 -1.05 2.91
C PHE A 42 5.08 -0.58 1.48
N VAL A 43 4.02 -0.64 0.67
CA VAL A 43 3.98 -0.03 -0.66
C VAL A 43 2.75 0.85 -0.80
N GLU A 44 2.96 2.01 -1.40
CA GLU A 44 1.93 2.85 -2.00
C GLU A 44 2.18 2.89 -3.51
N ALA A 45 1.16 2.52 -4.28
CA ALA A 45 1.25 2.44 -5.73
C ALA A 45 -0.07 2.83 -6.41
N HIS A 46 -0.01 3.11 -7.71
CA HIS A 46 -1.19 3.23 -8.54
C HIS A 46 -1.66 1.80 -8.92
N PRO A 47 -2.96 1.45 -8.82
CA PRO A 47 -3.47 0.09 -9.09
C PRO A 47 -3.05 -0.46 -10.46
N ASN A 48 -3.05 0.40 -11.48
CA ASN A 48 -2.52 0.08 -12.82
C ASN A 48 -0.99 0.27 -12.90
N CYS A 49 -0.22 -0.52 -12.15
CA CYS A 49 1.26 -0.53 -12.04
C CYS A 49 2.03 -0.68 -13.37
N LYS A 50 1.34 -0.73 -14.52
CA LYS A 50 1.92 -0.88 -15.87
C LYS A 50 2.65 0.37 -16.39
N ARG A 51 2.51 1.52 -15.71
CA ARG A 51 3.21 2.77 -16.06
C ARG A 51 4.50 2.89 -15.26
N GLU A 52 5.61 3.25 -15.93
CA GLU A 52 6.82 3.71 -15.23
C GLU A 52 6.42 4.81 -14.22
N GLY A 53 6.84 4.67 -12.96
CA GLY A 53 6.44 5.56 -11.88
C GLY A 53 5.12 5.17 -11.16
N GLY A 54 4.61 3.96 -11.38
CA GLY A 54 3.43 3.45 -10.66
C GLY A 54 3.66 3.10 -9.19
N ILE A 55 4.92 3.04 -8.73
CA ILE A 55 5.26 2.87 -7.30
C ILE A 55 5.62 4.24 -6.74
N PHE A 56 4.83 4.72 -5.80
CA PHE A 56 5.02 6.03 -5.16
C PHE A 56 5.94 5.91 -3.93
N LEU A 57 5.76 4.85 -3.14
CA LEU A 57 6.59 4.55 -1.99
C LEU A 57 6.75 3.04 -1.86
N CYS A 58 7.96 2.58 -1.55
CA CYS A 58 8.25 1.21 -1.14
C CYS A 58 9.34 1.27 -0.08
N CYS A 59 9.02 0.88 1.15
CA CYS A 59 9.96 0.97 2.26
C CYS A 59 9.75 -0.16 3.28
N PRO A 60 10.83 -0.61 3.95
CA PRO A 60 10.69 -1.48 5.11
C PRO A 60 9.96 -0.74 6.23
N LEU A 61 9.22 -1.50 7.05
CA LEU A 61 8.56 -1.02 8.25
C LEU A 61 9.33 -1.46 9.49
N GLU A 62 9.45 -0.55 10.45
CA GLU A 62 9.94 -0.85 11.80
C GLU A 62 8.84 -1.48 12.64
N GLU A 63 9.19 -2.16 13.74
CA GLU A 63 8.21 -2.85 14.61
C GLU A 63 7.13 -1.91 15.17
N ASN A 64 7.44 -0.62 15.35
CA ASN A 64 6.54 0.39 15.91
C ASN A 64 5.96 1.37 14.87
N ASP A 65 6.16 1.10 13.57
CA ASP A 65 5.58 1.91 12.52
C ASP A 65 4.05 1.85 12.56
N THR A 66 3.45 3.02 12.79
CA THR A 66 2.03 3.29 12.99
C THR A 66 1.61 4.56 12.26
N GLY A 67 2.15 4.76 11.05
CA GLY A 67 1.79 5.88 10.19
C GLY A 67 0.29 5.98 9.98
N ASN A 68 -0.22 7.21 9.89
CA ASN A 68 -1.65 7.44 9.76
C ASN A 68 -2.07 7.47 8.29
N CYS A 69 -3.11 6.73 7.90
CA CYS A 69 -3.69 6.80 6.55
C CYS A 69 -5.19 7.11 6.60
N PHE A 70 -5.61 8.27 6.09
CA PHE A 70 -7.03 8.61 6.05
C PHE A 70 -7.85 7.69 5.13
N GLY A 71 -7.23 7.18 4.05
CA GLY A 71 -7.83 6.20 3.15
C GLY A 71 -8.14 4.89 3.87
N CYS A 72 -7.10 4.22 4.39
CA CYS A 72 -7.26 2.95 5.10
C CYS A 72 -8.18 3.06 6.34
N GLN A 73 -8.14 4.18 7.07
CA GLN A 73 -9.07 4.44 8.18
C GLN A 73 -10.53 4.52 7.74
N LYS A 74 -10.82 5.12 6.58
CA LYS A 74 -12.19 5.17 6.05
C LYS A 74 -12.64 3.84 5.42
N CYS A 75 -11.70 3.02 4.96
CA CYS A 75 -11.96 1.70 4.42
C CYS A 75 -12.06 0.61 5.51
N ASP A 76 -11.99 0.98 6.80
CA ASP A 76 -11.92 0.05 7.94
C ASP A 76 -10.82 -1.03 7.79
N VAL A 77 -9.65 -0.62 7.25
CA VAL A 77 -8.46 -1.49 7.13
C VAL A 77 -7.50 -1.18 8.27
N ASP A 78 -7.67 -1.89 9.38
CA ASP A 78 -6.93 -1.66 10.63
C ASP A 78 -5.56 -2.39 10.67
N ASP A 79 -5.43 -3.51 9.97
CA ASP A 79 -4.23 -4.37 10.04
C ASP A 79 -3.12 -3.93 9.07
N LEU A 80 -3.40 -3.00 8.15
CA LEU A 80 -2.41 -2.48 7.21
C LEU A 80 -1.54 -1.41 7.88
N ARG A 81 -0.25 -1.73 8.00
CA ARG A 81 0.75 -0.90 8.66
C ARG A 81 1.39 0.08 7.69
N HIS A 82 1.64 1.29 8.18
CA HIS A 82 2.19 2.40 7.41
C HIS A 82 3.45 2.96 8.08
N PRO A 83 4.42 3.48 7.32
CA PRO A 83 5.63 4.07 7.88
C PRO A 83 5.32 5.34 8.68
N ALA A 84 5.94 5.51 9.86
CA ALA A 84 5.65 6.63 10.76
C ALA A 84 6.35 7.94 10.35
N ALA A 85 7.55 7.88 9.76
CA ALA A 85 8.30 9.06 9.36
C ALA A 85 9.37 8.75 8.30
N LEU A 86 9.04 9.05 7.04
CA LEU A 86 9.92 9.57 5.98
C LEU A 86 9.08 9.64 4.70
N ASN A 87 8.77 10.85 4.24
CA ASN A 87 8.02 11.16 3.00
C ASN A 87 6.58 10.62 2.86
N TYR A 88 6.11 9.76 3.77
CA TYR A 88 4.74 9.31 3.79
C TYR A 88 3.79 10.43 4.21
N ARG A 89 2.93 10.89 3.28
CA ARG A 89 1.94 11.96 3.50
C ARG A 89 0.55 11.43 3.85
N GLY A 90 0.49 10.22 4.41
CA GLY A 90 -0.67 9.74 5.16
C GLY A 90 -1.99 9.60 4.41
N GLY A 91 -1.95 9.46 3.08
CA GLY A 91 -3.14 9.58 2.22
C GLY A 91 -3.70 10.99 2.30
N HIS A 92 -3.84 11.68 1.18
CA HIS A 92 -4.33 13.05 1.19
C HIS A 92 -5.77 13.10 1.73
N ARG A 93 -6.07 14.18 2.48
CA ARG A 93 -7.27 14.38 3.31
C ARG A 93 -8.62 14.28 2.59
N ASP A 94 -8.61 14.21 1.26
CA ASP A 94 -9.81 14.28 0.44
C ASP A 94 -10.15 12.91 -0.15
N ILE A 95 -10.50 11.91 0.67
CA ILE A 95 -10.99 10.62 0.15
C ILE A 95 -12.42 10.78 -0.36
N CYS A 96 -12.64 10.47 -1.65
CA CYS A 96 -13.91 10.65 -2.37
C CYS A 96 -14.78 9.39 -2.40
N ALA A 97 -14.16 8.19 -2.42
CA ALA A 97 -14.89 6.92 -2.47
C ALA A 97 -14.05 5.76 -1.90
N VAL A 98 -14.75 4.90 -1.16
CA VAL A 98 -14.34 3.54 -0.79
C VAL A 98 -14.90 2.61 -1.86
N ASN A 99 -14.07 1.99 -2.69
CA ASN A 99 -14.57 0.93 -3.57
C ASN A 99 -14.71 -0.34 -2.75
N ALA A 100 -15.91 -0.55 -2.19
CA ALA A 100 -16.29 -1.79 -1.52
C ALA A 100 -16.57 -2.95 -2.50
N ASP A 101 -16.66 -2.66 -3.81
CA ASP A 101 -17.22 -3.58 -4.82
C ASP A 101 -16.27 -3.92 -5.98
N LEU A 102 -14.94 -3.94 -5.78
CA LEU A 102 -14.05 -4.58 -6.79
C LEU A 102 -13.99 -6.10 -6.58
N ASP A 103 -15.15 -6.74 -6.60
CA ASP A 103 -15.29 -8.10 -7.08
C ASP A 103 -15.48 -8.00 -8.60
N ASP A 104 -14.61 -8.67 -9.35
CA ASP A 104 -14.80 -9.19 -10.72
C ASP A 104 -14.27 -8.45 -11.98
N ASP A 105 -13.70 -7.23 -11.97
CA ASP A 105 -13.23 -6.65 -13.27
C ASP A 105 -11.91 -5.84 -13.28
N TYR A 106 -11.14 -5.84 -12.19
CA TYR A 106 -9.72 -5.43 -12.26
C TYR A 106 -8.82 -6.64 -12.05
N GLU A 107 -8.83 -7.51 -13.05
CA GLU A 107 -7.71 -8.36 -13.42
C GLU A 107 -6.48 -7.47 -13.67
N CYS A 108 -5.79 -7.08 -12.59
CA CYS A 108 -4.37 -6.78 -12.70
C CYS A 108 -3.69 -8.12 -12.97
N PHE A 109 -3.79 -8.59 -14.22
CA PHE A 109 -3.16 -9.82 -14.69
C PHE A 109 -1.72 -9.85 -14.18
N MET A 110 -1.46 -10.91 -13.42
CA MET A 110 -0.16 -11.35 -12.92
C MET A 110 0.95 -11.25 -13.97
#